data_AF-A0A3D8I1B5-F1
#
_entry.id   AF-A0A3D8I1B5-F1
#
_cell.length_a   1.000
_cell.length_b   1.000
_cell.length_c   1.000
_cell.angle_alpha   90.00
_cell.angle_beta   90.00
_cell.angle_gamma   90.00
#
_symmetry.space_group_name_H-M   'P 1'
#
loop_
_entity.id
_entity.type
_entity.pdbx_description
1 polymer ?
#
loop_
_entity_poly.entity_id
_entity_poly.type
_entity_poly.pdbx_seq_one_letter_code
_entity_poly.pdbx_strand_id
1 'polypeptide(L)'
;ELNELPNNKEKYNKILSYFDLSLDTLDWDKLNKTSWKLEETNDNYKKNVFEYMLVTDWKQLNSRIEMQTQFLSNESKINRYNIKAIKAVYFSVRWRTKIYSLSGGTGLYLSEWILGCSRIVKSNLEVLDKKQRND
;
A
#
# COMPACT_ATOMS: atom_id res chain seq x y z
N GLU A 1 -15.71 -8.36 -9.54
CA GLU A 1 -14.28 -8.09 -9.25
C GLU A 1 -14.09 -6.90 -8.28
N LEU A 2 -12.93 -6.74 -7.64
CA LEU A 2 -12.61 -5.56 -6.78
C LEU A 2 -12.68 -4.21 -7.51
N ASN A 3 -12.46 -4.18 -8.82
CA ASN A 3 -12.51 -2.95 -9.63
C ASN A 3 -13.92 -2.44 -9.83
N GLU A 4 -14.88 -3.36 -9.92
CA GLU A 4 -16.29 -3.07 -10.16
C GLU A 4 -16.99 -2.56 -8.89
N LEU A 5 -16.35 -2.70 -7.72
CA LEU A 5 -16.93 -2.20 -6.48
C LEU A 5 -16.91 -0.67 -6.45
N PRO A 6 -18.03 -0.04 -6.07
CA PRO A 6 -18.10 1.40 -5.87
C PRO A 6 -17.09 1.85 -4.79
N ASN A 7 -16.66 3.10 -4.85
CA ASN A 7 -15.67 3.63 -3.91
C ASN A 7 -16.30 3.90 -2.52
N ASN A 8 -16.61 2.83 -1.79
CA ASN A 8 -17.34 2.84 -0.52
C ASN A 8 -16.67 1.94 0.53
N LYS A 9 -17.26 1.90 1.74
CA LYS A 9 -16.75 1.10 2.87
C LYS A 9 -16.53 -0.37 2.52
N GLU A 10 -17.43 -0.96 1.74
CA GLU A 10 -17.35 -2.38 1.35
C GLU A 10 -16.09 -2.66 0.54
N LYS A 11 -15.79 -1.82 -0.47
CA LYS A 11 -14.57 -1.95 -1.26
C LYS A 11 -13.32 -1.90 -0.38
N TYR A 12 -13.21 -0.89 0.48
CA TYR A 12 -12.04 -0.73 1.34
C TYR A 12 -11.92 -1.84 2.38
N ASN A 13 -13.01 -2.23 3.03
CA ASN A 13 -12.99 -3.36 3.96
C ASN A 13 -12.60 -4.67 3.26
N LYS A 14 -13.04 -4.89 2.02
CA LYS A 14 -12.62 -6.06 1.23
C LYS A 14 -11.14 -6.01 0.87
N ILE A 15 -10.61 -4.85 0.51
CA ILE A 15 -9.18 -4.65 0.24
C ILE A 15 -8.36 -4.92 1.52
N LEU A 16 -8.79 -4.36 2.65
CA LEU A 16 -8.11 -4.49 3.93
C LEU A 16 -8.22 -5.90 4.52
N SER A 17 -9.32 -6.62 4.25
CA SER A 17 -9.53 -7.97 4.77
C SER A 17 -8.52 -9.00 4.26
N TYR A 18 -7.89 -8.76 3.11
CA TYR A 18 -6.76 -9.58 2.64
C TYR A 18 -5.55 -9.54 3.60
N PHE A 19 -5.56 -8.66 4.60
CA PHE A 19 -4.47 -8.40 5.53
C PHE A 19 -4.91 -8.45 7.00
N ASP A 20 -6.08 -9.03 7.28
CA ASP A 20 -6.77 -9.01 8.56
C ASP A 20 -6.89 -7.58 9.15
N LEU A 21 -7.23 -6.63 8.28
CA LEU A 21 -7.53 -5.25 8.65
C LEU A 21 -8.95 -4.91 8.20
N SER A 22 -9.50 -3.85 8.80
CA SER A 22 -10.75 -3.23 8.39
C SER A 22 -10.71 -1.74 8.73
N LEU A 23 -11.60 -0.95 8.17
CA LEU A 23 -11.74 0.46 8.52
C LEU A 23 -12.04 0.67 10.02
N ASP A 24 -12.66 -0.32 10.68
CA ASP A 24 -13.00 -0.23 12.10
C ASP A 24 -11.84 -0.65 13.02
N THR A 25 -10.90 -1.46 12.52
CA THR A 25 -9.74 -1.93 13.30
C THR A 25 -8.46 -1.15 13.01
N LEU A 26 -8.47 -0.23 12.05
CA LEU A 26 -7.33 0.66 11.79
C LEU A 26 -7.13 1.63 12.95
N ASP A 27 -5.88 1.75 13.41
CA ASP A 27 -5.46 2.81 14.33
C ASP A 27 -5.28 4.11 13.53
N TRP A 28 -6.38 4.84 13.37
CA TRP A 28 -6.43 6.09 12.61
C TRP A 28 -5.51 7.17 13.19
N ASP A 29 -5.38 7.25 14.51
CA ASP A 29 -4.56 8.26 15.16
C ASP A 29 -3.08 8.01 14.87
N LYS A 30 -2.64 6.76 14.95
CA LYS A 30 -1.29 6.37 14.56
C LYS A 30 -1.05 6.57 13.07
N LEU A 31 -1.99 6.14 12.21
CA LEU A 31 -1.88 6.31 10.76
C LEU A 31 -1.73 7.78 10.37
N ASN A 32 -2.54 8.67 10.96
CA ASN A 32 -2.48 10.10 10.67
C ASN A 32 -1.18 10.77 11.13
N LYS A 33 -0.46 10.22 12.12
CA LYS A 33 0.89 10.69 12.50
C LYS A 33 1.96 10.33 11.48
N THR A 34 1.72 9.31 10.66
CA THR A 34 2.60 8.90 9.56
C THR A 34 2.25 9.59 8.24
N SER A 35 1.34 10.56 8.25
CA SER A 35 0.95 11.26 7.02
C SER A 35 2.01 12.25 6.57
N TRP A 36 2.37 12.22 5.29
CA TRP A 36 3.19 13.27 4.68
C TRP A 36 2.63 13.72 3.34
N LYS A 37 2.93 14.98 2.99
CA LYS A 37 2.59 15.55 1.70
C LYS A 37 3.59 15.05 0.66
N LEU A 38 3.09 14.64 -0.50
CA LEU A 38 3.90 14.26 -1.64
C LEU A 38 4.42 15.53 -2.34
N GLU A 39 5.71 15.50 -2.69
CA GLU A 39 6.31 16.52 -3.56
C GLU A 39 5.81 16.36 -4.99
N GLU A 40 5.76 17.47 -5.75
CA GLU A 40 5.24 17.43 -7.12
C GLU A 40 6.08 16.56 -8.07
N THR A 41 7.34 16.34 -7.72
CA THR A 41 8.30 15.46 -8.41
C THR A 41 8.09 13.98 -8.13
N ASN A 42 7.25 13.62 -7.14
CA ASN A 42 6.99 12.23 -6.79
C ASN A 42 6.10 11.54 -7.84
N ASP A 43 6.47 10.34 -8.28
CA ASP A 43 5.69 9.58 -9.28
C ASP A 43 4.23 9.32 -8.89
N ASN A 44 3.94 9.28 -7.59
CA ASN A 44 2.58 9.12 -7.09
C ASN A 44 1.83 10.45 -6.94
N TYR A 45 2.49 11.60 -7.05
CA TYR A 45 1.84 12.88 -6.90
C TYR A 45 0.89 13.15 -8.06
N LYS A 46 -0.32 13.57 -7.69
CA LYS A 46 -1.28 14.11 -8.64
C LYS A 46 -2.11 15.17 -7.96
N LYS A 47 -1.98 16.41 -8.41
CA LYS A 47 -2.72 17.55 -7.87
C LYS A 47 -4.21 17.25 -7.74
N ASN A 48 -4.79 17.55 -6.58
CA ASN A 48 -6.17 17.29 -6.18
C ASN A 48 -6.61 15.80 -6.16
N VAL A 49 -5.68 14.85 -6.34
CA VAL A 49 -5.98 13.41 -6.35
C VAL A 49 -5.10 12.66 -5.34
N PHE A 50 -3.78 12.72 -5.50
CA PHE A 50 -2.80 12.07 -4.65
C PHE A 50 -1.83 13.14 -4.14
N GLU A 51 -2.20 13.81 -3.05
CA GLU A 51 -1.38 14.86 -2.45
C GLU A 51 -0.71 14.41 -1.16
N TYR A 52 -1.22 13.36 -0.53
CA TYR A 52 -0.73 12.82 0.73
C TYR A 52 -0.58 11.31 0.64
N MET A 53 0.42 10.80 1.36
CA MET A 53 0.62 9.38 1.58
C MET A 53 0.60 9.11 3.09
N LEU A 54 -0.10 8.04 3.48
CA LEU A 54 -0.13 7.53 4.86
C LEU A 54 0.21 6.05 4.84
N VAL A 55 0.93 5.55 5.85
CA VAL A 55 1.43 4.18 5.83
C VAL A 55 1.21 3.51 7.18
N THR A 56 0.69 2.29 7.16
CA THR A 56 0.61 1.46 8.38
C THR A 56 1.98 0.96 8.77
N ASP A 57 2.17 0.58 10.03
CA ASP A 57 3.32 -0.22 10.42
C ASP A 57 3.41 -1.52 9.61
N TRP A 58 4.64 -2.05 9.52
CA TRP A 58 4.88 -3.40 9.04
C TRP A 58 4.23 -4.42 9.99
N LYS A 59 3.37 -5.26 9.43
CA LYS A 59 2.74 -6.39 10.08
C LYS A 59 3.36 -7.68 9.58
N GLN A 60 3.83 -8.51 10.50
CA GLN A 60 4.28 -9.87 10.18
C GLN A 60 3.05 -10.75 9.88
N LEU A 61 2.98 -11.32 8.68
CA LEU A 61 1.91 -12.24 8.28
C LEU A 61 2.26 -13.71 8.57
N ASN A 62 3.53 -14.06 8.41
CA ASN A 62 4.08 -15.37 8.76
C ASN A 62 5.58 -15.23 8.99
N SER A 63 6.30 -16.31 9.26
CA SER A 63 7.75 -16.27 9.56
C SER A 63 8.64 -15.64 8.48
N ARG A 64 8.12 -15.48 7.25
CA ARG A 64 8.88 -14.97 6.09
C ARG A 64 8.33 -13.67 5.52
N ILE A 65 7.05 -13.35 5.72
CA ILE A 65 6.42 -12.22 5.04
C ILE A 65 6.02 -11.15 6.06
N GLU A 66 6.49 -9.93 5.82
CA GLU A 66 5.96 -8.72 6.43
C GLU A 66 5.27 -7.88 5.37
N MET A 67 4.23 -7.16 5.75
CA MET A 67 3.51 -6.27 4.86
C MET A 67 3.12 -4.97 5.53
N GLN A 68 3.00 -3.90 4.75
CA GLN A 68 2.35 -2.67 5.16
C GLN A 68 1.41 -2.17 4.08
N THR A 69 0.42 -1.39 4.48
CA THR A 69 -0.56 -0.75 3.60
C THR A 69 -0.21 0.73 3.46
N GLN A 70 -0.23 1.24 2.24
CA GLN A 70 -0.08 2.66 1.93
C GLN A 70 -1.39 3.21 1.38
N PHE A 71 -1.80 4.38 1.85
CA PHE A 71 -2.99 5.09 1.40
C PHE A 71 -2.55 6.36 0.68
N LEU A 72 -2.99 6.54 -0.58
CA LEU A 72 -2.90 7.82 -1.27
C LEU A 72 -4.21 8.58 -1.07
N SER A 73 -4.09 9.84 -0.71
CA SER A 73 -5.21 10.70 -0.32
C SER A 73 -5.05 12.10 -0.90
N ASN A 74 -6.17 12.81 -1.08
CA ASN A 74 -6.18 14.25 -1.34
C ASN A 74 -6.27 15.08 -0.04
N GLU A 75 -6.41 14.43 1.12
CA GLU A 75 -6.43 15.07 2.44
C GLU A 75 -5.30 14.52 3.33
N SER A 76 -4.73 15.40 4.16
CA SER A 76 -3.65 15.06 5.09
C SER A 76 -4.06 14.16 6.24
N LYS A 77 -5.35 14.07 6.54
CA LYS A 77 -5.90 13.18 7.57
C LYS A 77 -7.05 12.35 7.01
N ILE A 78 -7.04 11.06 7.32
CA ILE A 78 -8.11 10.13 6.95
C ILE A 78 -8.64 9.41 8.21
N ASN A 79 -9.90 9.02 8.16
CA ASN A 79 -10.62 8.33 9.20
C ASN A 79 -11.78 7.52 8.59
N ARG A 80 -12.45 6.72 9.41
CA ARG A 80 -13.58 5.87 8.97
C ARG A 80 -14.79 6.63 8.39
N TYR A 81 -14.88 7.94 8.58
CA TYR A 81 -15.98 8.78 8.12
C TYR A 81 -15.66 9.56 6.83
N ASN A 82 -14.38 9.88 6.55
CA ASN A 82 -13.96 10.59 5.33
C ASN A 82 -13.25 9.69 4.32
N ILE A 83 -13.64 8.42 4.21
CA ILE A 83 -13.02 7.44 3.30
C ILE A 83 -12.94 7.88 1.82
N LYS A 84 -13.78 8.83 1.39
CA LYS A 84 -13.74 9.39 0.03
C LYS A 84 -12.45 10.19 -0.24
N ALA A 85 -11.74 10.60 0.81
CA ALA A 85 -10.43 11.23 0.69
C ALA A 85 -9.37 10.23 0.19
N ILE A 86 -9.53 8.94 0.52
CA ILE A 86 -8.67 7.87 0.03
C ILE A 86 -8.95 7.70 -1.48
N LYS A 87 -7.91 7.78 -2.30
CA LYS A 87 -8.01 7.61 -3.75
C LYS A 87 -7.39 6.30 -4.24
N ALA A 88 -6.37 5.82 -3.54
CA ALA A 88 -5.75 4.53 -3.83
C ALA A 88 -5.18 3.88 -2.57
N VAL A 89 -5.08 2.56 -2.60
CA VAL A 89 -4.47 1.74 -1.55
C VAL A 89 -3.42 0.85 -2.23
N TYR A 90 -2.19 0.90 -1.73
CA TYR A 90 -1.06 0.08 -2.17
C TYR A 90 -0.57 -0.80 -1.04
N PHE A 91 0.16 -1.85 -1.41
CA PHE A 91 0.78 -2.75 -0.46
C PHE A 91 2.27 -2.81 -0.74
N SER A 92 3.04 -2.76 0.33
CA SER A 92 4.45 -3.14 0.28
C SER A 92 4.60 -4.48 0.97
N VAL A 93 5.25 -5.40 0.29
CA VAL A 93 5.57 -6.74 0.82
C VAL A 93 7.07 -6.81 1.03
N ARG A 94 7.50 -7.28 2.19
CA ARG A 94 8.87 -7.73 2.43
C ARG A 94 8.84 -9.23 2.57
N TRP A 95 9.62 -9.91 1.74
CA TRP A 95 9.82 -11.34 1.86
C TRP A 95 11.24 -11.64 2.34
N ARG A 96 11.36 -12.24 3.52
CA ARG A 96 12.58 -12.80 4.09
C ARG A 96 12.85 -14.15 3.42
N THR A 97 13.90 -14.21 2.60
CA THR A 97 14.21 -15.38 1.77
C THR A 97 15.00 -16.48 2.47
N LYS A 98 15.20 -16.43 3.81
CA LYS A 98 16.06 -17.38 4.57
C LYS A 98 16.01 -18.81 4.01
N ILE A 99 17.07 -19.21 3.32
CA ILE A 99 17.36 -20.59 2.92
C ILE A 99 18.25 -21.15 4.04
N TYR A 100 17.78 -22.19 4.74
CA TYR A 100 18.63 -22.92 5.69
C TYR A 100 19.56 -23.82 4.88
N SER A 101 20.88 -23.61 4.98
CA SER A 101 21.84 -24.61 4.51
C SER A 101 21.93 -25.74 5.54
N LEU A 102 21.86 -26.99 5.06
CA LEU A 102 22.29 -28.14 5.85
C LEU A 102 23.82 -28.05 6.01
N SER A 103 24.27 -28.14 7.25
CA SER A 103 25.66 -28.04 7.67
C SER A 103 26.56 -29.08 6.98
N GLY A 104 27.61 -28.62 6.31
CA GLY A 104 28.71 -29.50 5.88
C GLY A 104 29.63 -28.91 4.82
N GLY A 105 30.46 -27.92 5.19
CA GLY A 105 31.65 -27.55 4.39
C GLY A 105 31.76 -26.08 3.99
N THR A 106 32.83 -25.43 4.46
CA THR A 106 33.46 -24.18 3.97
C THR A 106 32.56 -23.02 3.52
N GLY A 107 32.26 -22.16 4.49
CA GLY A 107 32.16 -20.69 4.37
C GLY A 107 31.57 -20.10 3.10
N LEU A 108 30.27 -19.81 3.14
CA LEU A 108 29.63 -18.87 2.21
C LEU A 108 28.97 -17.75 3.02
N TYR A 109 29.42 -16.52 2.79
CA TYR A 109 28.76 -15.31 3.24
C TYR A 109 27.53 -15.07 2.35
N LEU A 110 26.34 -15.03 2.94
CA LEU A 110 25.09 -14.76 2.23
C LEU A 110 24.48 -13.47 2.77
N SER A 111 24.37 -12.46 1.90
CA SER A 111 23.74 -11.18 2.22
C SER A 111 22.21 -11.32 2.27
N GLU A 112 21.59 -10.68 3.26
CA GLU A 112 20.13 -10.57 3.35
C GLU A 112 19.63 -9.71 2.17
N TRP A 113 18.72 -10.27 1.36
CA TRP A 113 18.05 -9.50 0.30
C TRP A 113 16.59 -9.30 0.66
N ILE A 114 16.16 -8.04 0.73
CA ILE A 114 14.75 -7.68 0.81
C ILE A 114 14.19 -7.64 -0.61
N LEU A 115 13.37 -8.62 -0.98
CA LEU A 115 12.56 -8.56 -2.19
C LEU A 115 11.26 -7.79 -1.87
N GLY A 116 11.18 -6.56 -2.39
CA GLY A 116 10.01 -5.72 -2.30
C GLY A 116 9.21 -5.74 -3.59
N CYS A 117 7.93 -6.12 -3.54
CA CYS A 117 6.97 -5.75 -4.58
C CYS A 117 6.35 -4.43 -4.16
N SER A 118 6.70 -3.34 -4.84
CA SER A 118 6.23 -1.98 -4.52
C SER A 118 4.98 -1.57 -5.30
N ARG A 119 4.51 -2.40 -6.25
CA ARG A 119 3.53 -1.95 -7.24
C ARG A 119 2.57 -3.07 -7.68
N ILE A 120 1.56 -3.35 -6.86
CA ILE A 120 0.31 -3.97 -7.32
C ILE A 120 -0.66 -2.83 -7.64
N VAL A 121 -0.65 -2.33 -8.88
CA VAL A 121 -1.63 -1.33 -9.33
C VAL A 121 -2.88 -2.05 -9.82
N LYS A 122 -4.00 -1.86 -9.10
CA LYS A 122 -5.34 -2.02 -9.69
C LYS A 122 -6.06 -0.68 -9.57
N SER A 123 -5.78 0.21 -10.52
CA SER A 123 -6.47 1.49 -10.66
C SER A 123 -7.74 1.30 -11.49
N ASN A 124 -8.85 1.89 -11.06
CA ASN A 124 -9.96 2.17 -11.97
C ASN A 124 -9.50 3.33 -12.87
N LEU A 125 -8.86 3.00 -14.00
CA LEU A 125 -8.38 3.96 -15.00
C LEU A 125 -9.50 4.49 -15.92
N GLU A 126 -10.76 4.39 -15.54
CA GLU A 126 -11.88 4.82 -16.41
C GLU A 126 -11.93 6.33 -16.72
N VAL A 127 -11.01 7.15 -16.17
CA VAL A 127 -10.98 8.60 -16.45
C VAL A 127 -9.64 9.10 -17.00
N LEU A 128 -8.60 8.27 -17.17
CA LEU A 128 -7.26 8.78 -17.54
C LEU A 128 -6.69 8.30 -18.86
N ASP A 129 -7.27 7.28 -19.51
CA ASP A 129 -6.70 6.74 -20.74
C ASP A 129 -7.14 7.47 -22.03
N LYS A 130 -8.03 8.46 -21.94
CA LYS A 130 -8.53 9.21 -23.11
C LYS A 130 -7.72 10.45 -23.49
N LYS A 131 -6.67 10.82 -22.73
CA LYS A 131 -5.90 12.05 -23.00
C LYS A 131 -4.44 11.83 -23.41
N GLN A 132 -3.98 10.58 -23.55
CA GLN A 132 -2.62 10.27 -24.02
C GLN A 132 -2.57 9.61 -25.41
N ARG A 133 -3.67 9.64 -26.17
CA ARG A 133 -3.74 9.05 -27.53
C ARG A 133 -3.94 10.05 -28.67
N ASN A 134 -4.02 11.34 -28.37
CA ASN A 134 -4.02 12.41 -29.37
C ASN A 134 -2.98 13.44 -28.93
N ASP A 135 -1.73 13.24 -29.30
CA ASP A 135 -0.72 14.25 -29.66
C ASP A 135 0.49 13.52 -30.28
#